data_AF-Q5M3L9-F1
#
_entry.id   AF-Q5M3L9-F1
#
_cell.length_a   1.000
_cell.length_b   1.000
_cell.length_c   1.000
_cell.angle_alpha   90.00
_cell.angle_beta   90.00
_cell.angle_gamma   90.00
#
_symmetry.space_group_name_H-M   'P 1'
#
loop_
_entity.id
_entity.type
_entity.pdbx_description
1 polymer ?
#
loop_
_entity_poly.entity_id
_entity_poly.type
_entity_poly.pdbx_seq_one_letter_code
_entity_poly.pdbx_strand_id
1 'polypeptide(L)'
;MKSYKGILLLTVSIVLTVYIWLATGMTNFVTPGLALTTLSWTFMLATRSRLLEKLFNGIERMYAIHKFLAILSVILLVFHNIGMGSL
;
A
#
# COMPACT_ATOMS: atom_id res chain seq x y z
N MET A 1 24.66 -4.98 3.30
CA MET A 1 23.81 -4.23 4.27
C MET A 1 22.36 -4.47 3.89
N LYS A 2 21.52 -5.01 4.79
CA LYS A 2 20.09 -5.23 4.49
C LYS A 2 19.43 -3.87 4.20
N SER A 3 18.96 -3.64 2.99
CA SER A 3 18.25 -2.40 2.65
C SER A 3 16.85 -2.44 3.27
N TYR A 4 16.64 -1.63 4.32
CA TYR A 4 15.34 -1.45 4.99
C TYR A 4 14.53 -0.28 4.41
N LYS A 5 15.12 0.46 3.45
CA LYS A 5 14.57 1.72 2.94
C LYS A 5 13.20 1.54 2.28
N GLY A 6 13.02 0.49 1.47
CA GLY A 6 11.75 0.22 0.80
C GLY A 6 10.62 -0.11 1.79
N ILE A 7 10.91 -0.89 2.84
CA ILE A 7 9.92 -1.17 3.89
C ILE A 7 9.60 0.08 4.68
N LEU A 8 10.62 0.85 5.09
CA LEU A 8 10.40 2.09 5.81
C LEU A 8 9.52 3.06 5.00
N LEU A 9 9.81 3.22 3.71
CA LEU A 9 9.04 4.05 2.79
C LEU A 9 7.58 3.57 2.67
N LEU A 10 7.37 2.25 2.51
CA LEU A 10 6.04 1.64 2.47
C LEU A 10 5.28 1.92 3.78
N THR A 11 5.88 1.61 4.93
CA THR A 11 5.27 1.81 6.25
C THR A 11 4.94 3.27 6.49
N VAL A 12 5.85 4.19 6.18
CA VAL A 12 5.61 5.63 6.30
C VAL A 12 4.44 6.06 5.42
N SER A 13 4.36 5.58 4.18
CA SER A 13 3.23 5.94 3.30
C SER A 13 1.88 5.47 3.84
N ILE A 14 1.80 4.25 4.39
CA ILE A 14 0.58 3.71 5.00
C ILE A 14 0.19 4.52 6.24
N VAL A 15 1.13 4.78 7.14
CA VAL A 15 0.90 5.56 8.36
C VAL A 15 0.46 6.98 8.02
N LEU A 16 1.10 7.61 7.03
CA LEU A 16 0.77 8.95 6.60
C LEU A 16 -0.64 9.02 6.02
N THR A 17 -1.05 8.04 5.20
CA THR A 17 -2.41 7.96 4.66
C THR A 17 -3.45 7.92 5.79
N VAL A 18 -3.24 7.06 6.79
CA VAL A 18 -4.15 6.99 7.96
C VAL A 18 -4.15 8.31 8.72
N TYR A 19 -2.95 8.82 9.04
CA TYR A 19 -2.79 10.05 9.82
C TYR A 19 -3.49 11.24 9.17
N ILE A 20 -3.32 11.44 7.85
CA ILE A 20 -3.92 12.56 7.12
C ILE A 20 -5.46 12.48 7.20
N TRP A 21 -6.05 11.32 6.91
CA TRP A 21 -7.52 11.18 6.94
C TRP A 21 -8.11 11.32 8.34
N LEU A 22 -7.38 10.89 9.38
CA LEU A 22 -7.79 11.12 10.76
C LEU A 22 -7.65 12.60 11.15
N ALA A 23 -6.55 13.25 10.76
CA ALA A 23 -6.29 14.66 11.07
C ALA A 23 -7.29 15.61 10.40
N THR A 24 -7.86 15.25 9.26
CA THR A 24 -8.93 16.02 8.59
C THR A 24 -10.32 15.71 9.14
N GLY A 25 -10.47 14.76 10.08
CA GLY A 25 -11.77 14.32 10.61
C GLY A 25 -12.59 13.48 9.63
N MET A 26 -12.05 13.14 8.46
CA MET A 26 -12.73 12.42 7.38
C MET A 26 -12.51 10.90 7.50
N THR A 27 -12.91 10.32 8.63
CA THR A 27 -12.65 8.90 8.97
C THR A 27 -13.19 7.90 7.95
N ASN A 28 -14.30 8.22 7.28
CA ASN A 28 -14.88 7.40 6.20
C ASN A 28 -13.92 7.17 5.02
N PHE A 29 -12.92 8.03 4.84
CA PHE A 29 -11.94 7.94 3.75
C PHE A 29 -10.68 7.17 4.11
N VAL A 30 -10.52 6.71 5.36
CA VAL A 30 -9.35 5.93 5.79
C VAL A 30 -9.26 4.61 5.00
N THR A 31 -10.36 3.85 4.93
CA THR A 31 -10.41 2.56 4.20
C THR A 31 -10.13 2.72 2.71
N PRO A 32 -10.85 3.57 1.94
CA PRO A 32 -10.53 3.77 0.52
C PRO A 32 -9.16 4.42 0.30
N GLY A 33 -8.70 5.29 1.20
CA GLY A 33 -7.36 5.86 1.14
C GLY A 33 -6.25 4.80 1.27
N LEU A 34 -6.41 3.87 2.22
CA LEU A 34 -5.52 2.72 2.37
C LEU A 34 -5.59 1.79 1.16
N ALA A 35 -6.79 1.56 0.61
CA ALA A 35 -6.98 0.76 -0.60
C ALA A 35 -6.19 1.34 -1.77
N LEU A 36 -6.33 2.65 -2.02
CA LEU A 36 -5.59 3.35 -3.08
C LEU A 36 -4.08 3.31 -2.84
N THR A 37 -3.63 3.59 -1.62
CA THR A 37 -2.20 3.60 -1.29
C THR A 37 -1.55 2.24 -1.55
N THR A 38 -2.18 1.16 -1.07
CA THR A 38 -1.65 -0.20 -1.24
C THR A 38 -1.75 -0.67 -2.70
N LEU A 39 -2.79 -0.27 -3.43
CA LEU A 39 -2.95 -0.55 -4.86
C LEU A 39 -1.90 0.19 -5.71
N SER A 40 -1.64 1.47 -5.44
CA SER A 40 -0.59 2.24 -6.11
C SER A 40 0.79 1.62 -5.93
N TRP A 41 1.11 1.15 -4.71
CA TRP A 41 2.33 0.41 -4.46
C TRP A 41 2.38 -0.91 -5.25
N THR A 42 1.26 -1.61 -5.35
CA THR A 42 1.17 -2.86 -6.12
C THR A 42 1.55 -2.61 -7.58
N PHE A 43 0.97 -1.59 -8.23
CA PHE A 43 1.33 -1.22 -9.61
C PHE A 43 2.77 -0.74 -9.74
N MET A 44 3.26 0.07 -8.80
CA MET A 44 4.63 0.56 -8.84
C MET A 44 5.64 -0.60 -8.75
N LEU A 45 5.44 -1.57 -7.86
CA LEU A 45 6.31 -2.73 -7.73
C LEU A 45 6.20 -3.70 -8.93
N ALA A 46 5.05 -3.72 -9.61
CA ALA A 46 4.87 -4.52 -10.83
C ALA A 46 5.78 -4.08 -11.98
N THR A 47 6.25 -2.83 -11.99
CA THR A 47 7.19 -2.32 -13.01
C THR A 47 8.57 -2.98 -12.98
N ARG A 48 8.93 -3.64 -11.86
CA ARG A 48 10.24 -4.27 -11.64
C ARG A 48 11.44 -3.34 -11.91
N SER A 49 11.28 -2.04 -11.65
CA SER A 49 12.36 -1.08 -11.82
C SER A 49 13.58 -1.39 -10.95
N ARG A 50 14.79 -1.23 -11.51
CA ARG A 50 16.07 -1.40 -10.79
C ARG A 50 16.19 -0.50 -9.55
N LEU A 51 15.55 0.67 -9.56
CA LEU A 51 15.54 1.57 -8.40
C LEU A 51 14.73 0.98 -7.24
N LEU A 52 13.55 0.44 -7.55
CA LEU A 52 12.69 -0.23 -6.57
C LEU A 52 13.35 -1.50 -6.06
N GLU A 53 13.96 -2.29 -6.95
CA GLU A 53 14.71 -3.49 -6.55
C GLU A 53 15.79 -3.17 -5.50
N LYS A 54 16.58 -2.11 -5.72
CA LYS A 54 17.58 -1.63 -4.74
C LYS A 54 16.95 -1.18 -3.43
N LEU A 55 15.80 -0.52 -3.47
CA LEU A 55 15.06 -0.08 -2.28
C LEU A 55 14.51 -1.27 -1.47
N PHE A 56 14.02 -2.30 -2.15
CA PHE A 56 13.40 -3.48 -1.54
C PHE A 56 14.38 -4.64 -1.28
N ASN A 57 15.66 -4.44 -1.57
CA ASN A 57 16.72 -5.43 -1.33
C ASN A 57 16.57 -6.71 -2.18
N GLY A 58 16.27 -6.55 -3.48
CA GLY A 58 16.20 -7.64 -4.46
C GLY A 58 14.79 -7.94 -4.98
N ILE A 59 14.74 -8.61 -6.13
CA ILE A 59 13.50 -8.91 -6.85
C ILE A 59 12.58 -9.85 -6.05
N GLU A 60 13.12 -10.86 -5.37
CA GLU A 60 12.31 -11.84 -4.64
C GLU A 60 11.50 -11.18 -3.52
N ARG A 61 12.15 -10.34 -2.70
CA ARG A 61 11.48 -9.63 -1.61
C ARG A 61 10.49 -8.60 -2.13
N MET A 62 10.84 -7.89 -3.20
CA MET A 62 9.93 -6.97 -3.87
C MET A 62 8.67 -7.68 -4.39
N TYR A 63 8.82 -8.87 -4.98
CA TYR A 63 7.70 -9.70 -5.45
C TYR A 63 6.82 -10.20 -4.30
N ALA A 64 7.42 -10.65 -3.20
CA ALA A 64 6.67 -11.06 -2.00
C ALA A 64 5.81 -9.91 -1.45
N ILE A 65 6.38 -8.70 -1.37
CA ILE A 65 5.67 -7.49 -0.91
C ILE A 65 4.58 -7.10 -1.90
N HIS A 66 4.86 -7.12 -3.22
CA HIS A 66 3.85 -6.87 -4.25
C HIS A 66 2.64 -7.81 -4.11
N LYS A 67 2.87 -9.12 -3.95
CA LYS A 67 1.79 -10.11 -3.79
C LYS A 67 0.96 -9.85 -2.53
N PHE A 68 1.63 -9.54 -1.42
CA PHE A 68 0.94 -9.20 -0.17
C PHE A 68 0.07 -7.94 -0.33
N LEU A 69 0.64 -6.87 -0.91
CA LEU A 69 -0.09 -5.61 -1.12
C LEU A 69 -1.24 -5.76 -2.10
N ALA A 70 -1.11 -6.59 -3.14
CA ALA A 70 -2.19 -6.88 -4.08
C ALA A 70 -3.40 -7.48 -3.34
N ILE A 71 -3.18 -8.54 -2.55
CA ILE A 71 -4.25 -9.19 -1.77
C ILE A 71 -4.87 -8.20 -0.78
N LEU A 72 -4.03 -7.46 -0.04
CA LEU A 72 -4.49 -6.47 0.93
C LEU A 72 -5.34 -5.37 0.26
N SER A 73 -4.90 -4.85 -0.89
CA SER A 73 -5.62 -3.80 -1.61
C SER A 73 -6.99 -4.25 -2.08
N VAL A 74 -7.13 -5.50 -2.54
CA VAL A 74 -8.43 -6.07 -2.93
C VAL A 74 -9.34 -6.22 -1.71
N ILE A 75 -8.83 -6.71 -0.58
CA ILE A 75 -9.60 -6.80 0.67
C ILE A 75 -10.11 -5.42 1.10
N LEU A 76 -9.25 -4.40 1.05
CA LEU A 76 -9.62 -3.02 1.40
C LEU A 76 -10.64 -2.42 0.43
N LEU A 77 -10.55 -2.73 -0.87
CA LEU A 77 -11.54 -2.35 -1.87
C LEU A 77 -12.90 -3.01 -1.60
N VAL A 78 -12.92 -4.28 -1.20
CA VAL A 78 -14.16 -4.97 -0.80
C VAL A 78 -14.79 -4.29 0.42
N PHE A 79 -14.00 -3.96 1.45
CA PHE A 79 -14.51 -3.22 2.60
C PHE A 79 -15.01 -1.82 2.23
N HIS A 80 -14.34 -1.14 1.31
CA HIS A 80 -14.83 0.13 0.78
C HIS A 80 -16.19 -0.05 0.09
N ASN A 81 -16.34 -1.08 -0.75
CA ASN A 81 -17.59 -1.38 -1.46
C ASN A 81 -18.75 -1.68 -0.48
N ILE A 82 -18.50 -2.53 0.52
CA ILE A 82 -19.47 -2.81 1.59
C ILE A 82 -19.82 -1.53 2.36
N GLY A 83 -18.82 -0.71 2.69
CA GLY A 83 -19.02 0.57 3.38
C GLY A 83 -19.83 1.60 2.58
N MET A 84 -19.85 1.50 1.24
CA MET A 84 -20.72 2.29 0.38
C MET A 84 -22.15 1.74 0.27
N GLY A 85 -22.44 0.60 0.89
CA GLY A 85 -23.77 -0.03 0.87
C GLY A 85 -24.09 -0.77 -0.44
N SER A 86 -23.07 -1.14 -1.22
CA SER A 86 -23.26 -1.71 -2.56
C SER A 86 -23.11 -3.24 -2.64
N LEU A 87 -23.69 -4.00 -1.70
CA LEU A 87 -23.73 -5.47 -1.72
C LEU A 87 -24.98 -6.00 -1.01
#